data_AF-A0A3P7LHS1-F1
#
_entry.id   AF-A0A3P7LHS1-F1
#
_cell.length_a   1.000
_cell.length_b   1.000
_cell.length_c   1.000
_cell.angle_alpha   90.00
_cell.angle_beta   90.00
_cell.angle_gamma   90.00
#
_symmetry.space_group_name_H-M   'P 1'
#
loop_
_entity.id
_entity.type
_entity.pdbx_description
1 polymer ?
#
loop_
_entity_poly.entity_id
_entity_poly.type
_entity_poly.pdbx_seq_one_letter_code
_entity_poly.pdbx_strand_id
1 'polypeptide(L)'
;MPSGEVTNAIPGLGNKTRKEDGIPTEIYKFCVDKLVSWRFQAVHDPRVRPNQARCRAERECAHQILTLTHVLEFRYSYQQPTAICFVDFATAFDSVHR
;
A
#
# COMPACT_ATOMS: atom_id res chain seq x y z
N MET A 1 -41.53 25.70 -16.55
CA MET A 1 -41.07 24.58 -17.40
C MET A 1 -40.32 25.16 -18.59
N PRO A 2 -38.99 25.03 -18.59
CA PRO A 2 -38.33 24.32 -19.67
C PRO A 2 -37.43 23.21 -19.12
N SER A 3 -37.40 22.09 -19.85
CA SER A 3 -36.66 20.86 -19.52
C SER A 3 -35.16 21.08 -19.69
N GLY A 4 -34.37 20.94 -18.62
CA GLY A 4 -32.92 21.03 -18.66
C GLY A 4 -32.31 19.74 -19.21
N GLU A 5 -31.55 19.86 -20.30
CA GLU A 5 -30.73 18.80 -20.87
C GLU A 5 -29.51 18.54 -19.97
N VAL A 6 -29.39 17.32 -19.44
CA VAL A 6 -28.21 16.86 -18.72
C VAL A 6 -27.24 16.26 -19.73
N THR A 7 -26.21 17.01 -20.11
CA THR A 7 -25.10 16.49 -20.92
C THR A 7 -24.14 15.71 -20.00
N ASN A 8 -24.18 14.38 -20.06
CA ASN A 8 -23.13 13.54 -19.47
C ASN A 8 -22.07 13.25 -20.54
N ALA A 9 -20.98 14.02 -20.52
CA ALA A 9 -19.76 13.66 -21.23
C ALA A 9 -19.05 12.55 -20.43
N ILE A 10 -19.03 11.34 -20.97
CA ILE A 10 -18.18 10.24 -20.49
C ILE A 10 -16.79 10.48 -21.09
N PRO A 11 -15.72 10.71 -20.30
CA PRO A 11 -14.38 10.76 -20.85
C PRO A 11 -13.99 9.36 -21.34
N GLY A 12 -13.65 9.29 -22.62
CA GLY A 12 -13.44 8.07 -23.38
C GLY A 12 -12.40 7.13 -22.78
N LEU A 13 -12.79 5.85 -22.66
CA LEU A 13 -11.84 4.76 -22.53
C LEU A 13 -11.17 4.59 -23.90
N GLY A 14 -9.92 5.06 -24.02
CA GLY A 14 -9.11 4.91 -25.22
C GLY A 14 -9.13 3.47 -25.71
N ASN A 15 -9.66 3.28 -26.90
CA ASN A 15 -9.70 2.03 -27.64
C ASN A 15 -8.28 1.61 -28.07
N LYS A 16 -7.57 0.94 -27.17
CA LYS A 16 -6.36 0.22 -27.53
C LYS A 16 -6.75 -1.16 -28.06
N THR A 17 -6.44 -1.40 -29.32
CA THR A 17 -6.77 -2.59 -30.11
C THR A 17 -6.49 -3.88 -29.33
N ARG A 18 -7.56 -4.59 -29.00
CA ARG A 18 -7.59 -5.86 -28.27
C ARG A 18 -7.01 -6.96 -29.17
N LYS A 19 -5.74 -7.32 -28.97
CA LYS A 19 -5.23 -8.62 -29.39
C LYS A 19 -5.77 -9.66 -28.40
N GLU A 20 -6.69 -10.50 -28.87
CA GLU A 20 -7.32 -11.58 -28.10
C GLU A 20 -6.40 -12.78 -27.97
N ASP A 21 -5.52 -12.83 -26.96
CA ASP A 21 -4.73 -14.06 -26.65
C ASP A 21 -4.36 -14.23 -25.15
N GLY A 22 -5.06 -13.63 -24.18
CA GLY A 22 -4.62 -13.74 -22.76
C GLY A 22 -5.61 -13.46 -21.62
N ILE A 23 -6.89 -13.23 -21.92
CA ILE A 23 -7.89 -12.82 -20.90
C ILE A 23 -8.08 -13.86 -19.77
N PRO A 24 -8.08 -15.19 -20.01
CA PRO A 24 -8.26 -16.17 -18.93
C PRO A 24 -7.10 -16.20 -17.93
N THR A 25 -5.86 -16.05 -18.41
CA THR A 25 -4.65 -16.14 -17.58
C THR A 25 -4.51 -14.93 -16.67
N GLU A 26 -4.81 -13.72 -17.17
CA GLU A 26 -4.76 -12.49 -16.38
C GLU A 26 -5.82 -12.48 -15.27
N ILE A 27 -7.04 -12.97 -15.57
CA ILE A 27 -8.10 -13.11 -14.57
C ILE A 27 -7.71 -14.15 -13.52
N TYR A 28 -7.23 -15.32 -13.95
CA TYR A 28 -6.79 -16.37 -13.03
C TYR A 28 -5.65 -15.89 -12.13
N LYS A 29 -4.64 -15.24 -12.70
CA LYS A 29 -3.51 -14.66 -11.95
C LYS A 29 -4.00 -13.63 -10.93
N PHE A 30 -4.86 -12.71 -11.34
CA PHE A 30 -5.46 -11.73 -10.43
C PHE A 30 -6.21 -12.39 -9.27
N CYS A 31 -7.02 -13.43 -9.54
CA CYS A 31 -7.74 -14.17 -8.52
C CYS A 31 -6.81 -14.87 -7.53
N VAL A 32 -5.76 -15.53 -8.03
CA VAL A 32 -4.77 -16.22 -7.19
C VAL A 32 -3.98 -15.22 -6.34
N ASP A 33 -3.47 -14.13 -6.94
CA ASP A 33 -2.72 -13.10 -6.22
C ASP A 33 -3.56 -12.49 -5.09
N LYS A 34 -4.84 -12.19 -5.37
CA LYS A 34 -5.77 -11.66 -4.37
C LYS A 34 -6.08 -12.66 -3.26
N LEU A 35 -6.35 -13.92 -3.61
CA LEU A 35 -6.66 -14.97 -2.64
C LEU A 35 -5.48 -15.25 -1.71
N VAL A 36 -4.29 -15.38 -2.28
CA VAL A 36 -3.05 -15.62 -1.53
C VAL A 36 -2.75 -14.42 -0.63
N SER A 37 -2.85 -13.19 -1.15
CA SER A 37 -2.65 -11.97 -0.36
C SER A 37 -3.61 -11.89 0.82
N TRP A 38 -4.90 -12.19 0.62
CA TRP A 38 -5.91 -12.16 1.67
C TRP A 38 -5.62 -13.17 2.78
N ARG A 39 -5.32 -14.42 2.41
CA ARG A 39 -5.00 -15.48 3.38
C ARG A 39 -3.72 -15.18 4.14
N PHE A 40 -2.71 -14.68 3.44
CA PHE A 40 -1.45 -14.30 4.06
C PHE A 40 -1.64 -13.17 5.07
N GLN A 41 -2.35 -12.10 4.70
CA GLN A 41 -2.63 -10.97 5.59
C GLN A 41 -3.35 -11.41 6.86
N ALA A 42 -4.39 -12.25 6.77
CA ALA A 42 -5.15 -12.72 7.93
C ALA A 42 -4.27 -13.43 8.99
N VAL A 43 -3.22 -14.12 8.56
CA VAL A 43 -2.29 -14.84 9.46
C VAL A 43 -1.11 -13.96 9.88
N HIS A 44 -0.66 -13.08 8.99
CA HIS A 44 0.55 -12.29 9.18
C HIS A 44 0.32 -11.03 10.01
N ASP A 45 -0.76 -10.27 9.76
CA ASP A 45 -0.99 -8.97 10.41
C ASP A 45 -1.00 -9.01 11.95
N PRO A 46 -1.59 -10.02 12.60
CA PRO A 46 -1.53 -10.15 14.06
C PRO A 46 -0.11 -10.37 14.61
N ARG A 47 0.82 -10.86 13.78
CA ARG A 47 2.21 -11.21 14.16
C ARG A 47 3.20 -10.07 13.93
N VAL A 48 2.82 -9.07 13.14
CA VAL A 48 3.66 -7.90 12.81
C VAL A 48 3.73 -6.95 14.00
N ARG A 49 4.88 -6.28 14.18
CA ARG A 49 5.08 -5.34 15.30
C ARG A 49 4.11 -4.14 15.22
N PRO A 50 3.68 -3.57 16.37
CA PRO A 50 2.78 -2.42 16.40
C PRO A 50 3.34 -1.15 15.73
N ASN A 51 4.66 -1.01 15.62
CA ASN A 51 5.30 0.18 15.03
C ASN A 51 5.54 0.03 13.52
N GLN A 52 5.20 -1.11 12.92
CA GLN A 52 5.39 -1.37 11.51
C GLN A 52 4.14 -0.95 10.73
N ALA A 53 4.29 0.09 9.91
CA ALA A 53 3.20 0.71 9.15
C ALA A 53 3.12 0.23 7.68
N ARG A 54 4.27 -0.01 7.03
CA ARG A 54 4.29 -0.42 5.61
C ARG A 54 3.76 -1.85 5.46
N CYS A 55 2.87 -2.04 4.48
CA CYS A 55 2.23 -3.32 4.11
C CYS A 55 1.08 -3.81 5.02
N ARG A 56 0.43 -2.92 5.78
CA ARG A 56 -0.88 -3.21 6.42
C ARG A 56 -1.99 -2.49 5.67
N ALA A 57 -3.17 -3.12 5.59
CA ALA A 57 -4.32 -2.60 4.83
C ALA A 57 -4.89 -1.27 5.38
N GLU A 58 -4.52 -0.87 6.61
CA GLU A 58 -5.13 0.25 7.33
C GLU A 58 -4.12 1.30 7.84
N ARG A 59 -2.84 1.23 7.44
CA ARG A 59 -1.82 2.18 7.93
C ARG A 59 -1.17 2.95 6.80
N GLU A 60 -1.52 4.23 6.73
CA GLU A 60 -0.89 5.18 5.82
C GLU A 60 0.50 5.60 6.32
N CYS A 61 1.35 6.04 5.39
CA CYS A 61 2.69 6.58 5.68
C CYS A 61 2.64 7.71 6.73
N ALA A 62 1.57 8.50 6.73
CA ALA A 62 1.34 9.56 7.71
C ALA A 62 1.36 9.05 9.15
N HIS A 63 0.82 7.86 9.42
CA HIS A 63 0.83 7.29 10.77
C HIS A 63 2.26 6.98 11.26
N GLN A 64 3.14 6.57 10.35
CA GLN A 64 4.55 6.30 10.67
C GLN A 64 5.31 7.59 10.98
N ILE A 65 5.08 8.64 10.19
CA ILE A 65 5.69 9.96 10.39
C ILE A 65 5.19 10.55 11.71
N LEU A 66 3.89 10.54 11.96
CA LEU A 66 3.30 11.07 13.20
C LEU A 66 3.81 10.35 14.44
N THR A 67 3.94 9.01 14.38
CA THR A 67 4.50 8.22 15.48
C THR A 67 5.97 8.60 15.75
N LEU A 68 6.78 8.76 14.70
CA LEU A 68 8.17 9.16 14.84
C LEU A 68 8.28 10.57 15.42
N THR A 69 7.52 11.53 14.89
CA THR A 69 7.48 12.91 15.38
C THR A 69 7.14 12.95 16.87
N HIS A 70 6.09 12.25 17.30
CA HIS A 70 5.69 12.24 18.71
C HIS A 70 6.78 11.66 19.63
N VAL A 71 7.46 10.59 19.22
CA VAL A 71 8.58 10.02 19.98
C VAL A 71 9.73 11.03 20.09
N LEU A 72 10.08 11.71 19.00
CA LEU A 72 11.17 12.68 19.00
C LEU A 72 10.84 13.93 19.84
N GLU A 73 9.61 14.43 19.77
CA GLU A 73 9.14 15.55 20.59
C GLU A 73 9.17 15.21 22.08
N PHE A 74 8.72 14.01 22.44
CA PHE A 74 8.81 13.53 23.82
C PHE A 74 10.26 13.52 24.29
N ARG A 75 11.16 12.89 23.54
CA ARG A 75 12.59 12.81 23.89
C ARG A 75 13.25 14.18 24.00
N TYR A 76 12.90 15.10 23.10
CA TYR A 76 13.35 16.49 23.13
C TYR A 76 12.89 17.21 24.40
N SER A 77 11.63 17.03 24.79
CA SER A 77 11.03 17.67 25.98
C SER A 77 11.75 17.27 27.27
N TYR A 78 12.24 16.03 27.35
CA TYR A 78 13.02 15.53 28.48
C TYR A 78 14.54 15.69 28.32
N GLN A 79 14.99 16.45 27.30
CA GLN A 79 16.42 16.66 26.98
C GLN A 79 17.22 15.36 26.87
N GLN A 80 16.57 14.28 26.43
CA GLN A 80 17.21 12.98 26.39
C GLN A 80 18.06 12.85 25.13
N PRO A 81 19.35 12.54 25.25
CA PRO A 81 20.18 12.22 24.10
C PRO A 81 19.51 11.14 23.25
N THR A 82 19.36 11.41 21.96
CA THR A 82 18.64 10.54 21.03
C THR A 82 19.42 10.46 19.72
N ALA A 83 19.74 9.24 19.29
CA ALA A 83 20.34 8.97 17.99
C ALA A 83 19.28 8.34 17.08
N ILE A 84 19.18 8.82 15.84
CA ILE A 84 18.25 8.28 14.84
C ILE A 84 19.08 7.61 13.75
N CYS A 85 18.77 6.36 13.44
CA CYS A 85 19.42 5.60 12.38
C CYS A 85 18.41 5.29 11.27
N PHE A 86 18.72 5.70 10.04
CA PHE A 86 17.98 5.30 8.85
C PHE A 86 18.64 4.05 8.26
N VAL A 87 17.89 2.96 8.19
CA VAL A 87 18.34 1.68 7.64
C VAL A 87 17.53 1.38 6.39
N ASP A 88 18.20 1.10 5.28
CA ASP A 88 17.59 0.69 4.02
C ASP A 88 18.24 -0.59 3.50
N PHE A 89 17.48 -1.38 2.75
CA PHE A 89 17.95 -2.63 2.16
C PHE A 89 18.11 -2.46 0.64
N ALA A 90 19.36 -2.54 0.17
CA ALA A 90 19.63 -2.69 -1.25
C ALA A 90 18.94 -3.97 -1.77
N THR A 91 18.12 -3.81 -2.81
CA THR A 91 17.34 -4.88 -3.45
C THR A 91 16.56 -5.75 -2.46
N ALA A 92 15.77 -5.12 -1.58
CA ALA A 92 15.08 -5.76 -0.45
C ALA A 92 14.32 -7.07 -0.76
N PHE A 93 13.75 -7.20 -1.96
CA PHE A 93 13.04 -8.42 -2.37
C PHE A 93 13.95 -9.50 -2.94
N ASP A 94 15.02 -9.11 -3.64
CA ASP A 94 15.95 -10.05 -4.29
C ASP A 94 16.97 -10.64 -3.31
N SER A 95 17.24 -9.92 -2.22
CA SER A 95 18.19 -10.33 -1.18
C SER A 95 17.63 -11.38 -0.20
N VAL A 96 16.37 -11.79 -0.33
CA VAL A 96 15.75 -12.80 0.53
C VAL A 96 16.22 -14.19 0.12
N HIS A 97 16.87 -14.91 1.04
CA HIS A 97 17.22 -16.32 0.82
C HIS A 97 15.95 -17.18 0.69
N ARG A 98 15.90 -18.02 -0.34
CA ARG A 98 14.79 -18.93 -0.63
C ARG A 98 14.91 -20.26 0.11
#